data_AF-A0A4V3WC67-F1
#
_entry.id   AF-A0A4V3WC67-F1
#
_cell.length_a   1.000
_cell.length_b   1.000
_cell.length_c   1.000
_cell.angle_alpha   90.00
_cell.angle_beta   90.00
_cell.angle_gamma   90.00
#
_symmetry.space_group_name_H-M   'P 1'
#
loop_
_entity.id
_entity.type
_entity.pdbx_description
1 polymer ?
#
loop_
_entity_poly.entity_id
_entity_poly.type
_entity_poly.pdbx_seq_one_letter_code
_entity_poly.pdbx_strand_id
1 'polypeptide(L)'
;MTSSPLPKPIILDGDPGLDDAVAWMLALASPAEVQVLGVCSVHGNVPLERTSHNAGVILALTGEAGRTVPHYAGADRPLVREAMTAAAVHGDSGLPAAGLPAPVREPEALHAALFMIQAIRAQPGEVTLIATGPLTNVALAFRLAPDLPAKVREVVWMGGSTAHGNRTPAAEFNALADPHAAHVVLSSGAQVRMVGLNLTMQSIATPDRLDDLRALGNRAGAVCAELLTFYAVHYRARYGLNGGALHDPVAVAAVVRPELFTFRPMRVQVETQDGLNFGRTVCDLYGKPEPTECVQVGLELDEPAFFALLLERVGRLP
;
A
#
# COMPACT_ATOMS: atom_id res chain seq x y z
N MET A 1 8.85 -35.34 -0.79
CA MET A 1 7.87 -34.36 -0.28
C MET A 1 8.61 -33.05 -0.09
N THR A 2 8.62 -32.18 -1.09
CA THR A 2 9.18 -30.83 -0.95
C THR A 2 8.18 -30.04 -0.09
N SER A 3 8.58 -29.69 1.14
CA SER A 3 7.77 -28.79 1.97
C SER A 3 7.52 -27.52 1.18
N SER A 4 6.24 -27.14 1.01
CA SER A 4 5.92 -25.79 0.53
C SER A 4 6.66 -24.78 1.42
N PRO A 5 7.30 -23.75 0.85
CA PRO A 5 7.96 -22.73 1.66
C PRO A 5 6.95 -22.12 2.65
N LEU A 6 7.42 -21.75 3.84
CA LEU A 6 6.60 -21.10 4.84
C LEU A 6 6.10 -19.73 4.31
N PRO A 7 4.88 -19.30 4.69
CA PRO A 7 4.36 -17.99 4.29
C PRO A 7 5.26 -16.86 4.79
N LYS A 8 5.47 -15.83 3.95
CA LYS A 8 6.30 -14.66 4.28
C LYS A 8 5.62 -13.82 5.36
N PRO A 9 6.26 -13.53 6.50
CA PRO A 9 5.68 -12.62 7.48
C PRO A 9 5.65 -11.20 6.92
N ILE A 10 4.46 -10.59 6.92
CA ILE A 10 4.25 -9.23 6.42
C ILE A 10 3.56 -8.34 7.45
N ILE A 11 3.84 -7.04 7.37
CA ILE A 11 3.06 -5.99 8.02
C ILE A 11 2.50 -5.10 6.91
N LEU A 12 1.20 -4.84 6.95
CA LEU A 12 0.56 -3.87 6.06
C LEU A 12 0.52 -2.52 6.78
N ASP A 13 0.99 -1.45 6.15
CA ASP A 13 0.93 -0.08 6.67
C ASP A 13 0.29 0.81 5.61
N GLY A 14 -0.90 1.32 5.88
CA GLY A 14 -1.65 2.08 4.87
C GLY A 14 -2.54 3.11 5.50
N ASP A 15 -3.23 3.85 4.65
CA ASP A 15 -4.19 4.88 5.00
C ASP A 15 -5.58 4.49 4.50
N PRO A 16 -6.14 3.33 4.97
CA PRO A 16 -7.34 2.68 4.47
C PRO A 16 -8.35 3.54 3.74
N GLY A 17 -8.12 3.62 2.44
CA GLY A 17 -9.05 4.07 1.43
C GLY A 17 -9.53 2.92 0.54
N LEU A 18 -10.13 3.33 -0.56
CA LEU A 18 -10.73 2.50 -1.59
C LEU A 18 -9.83 1.33 -2.07
N ASP A 19 -8.60 1.61 -2.49
CA ASP A 19 -7.67 0.63 -3.02
C ASP A 19 -6.83 -0.08 -1.96
N ASP A 20 -6.53 0.55 -0.80
CA ASP A 20 -6.01 -0.15 0.38
C ASP A 20 -6.92 -1.32 0.80
N ALA A 21 -8.25 -1.11 0.78
CA ALA A 21 -9.21 -2.16 1.12
C ALA A 21 -9.05 -3.38 0.21
N VAL A 22 -8.89 -3.15 -1.09
CA VAL A 22 -8.64 -4.21 -2.08
C VAL A 22 -7.28 -4.87 -1.82
N ALA A 23 -6.26 -4.10 -1.48
CA ALA A 23 -4.92 -4.61 -1.22
C ALA A 23 -4.88 -5.51 0.02
N TRP A 24 -5.53 -5.09 1.10
CA TRP A 24 -5.57 -5.83 2.36
C TRP A 24 -6.44 -7.08 2.23
N MET A 25 -7.55 -7.01 1.49
CA MET A 25 -8.32 -8.21 1.10
C MET A 25 -7.47 -9.20 0.31
N LEU A 26 -6.69 -8.74 -0.67
CA LEU A 26 -5.79 -9.58 -1.45
C LEU A 26 -4.73 -10.27 -0.57
N ALA A 27 -4.13 -9.54 0.38
CA ALA A 27 -3.15 -10.10 1.31
C ALA A 27 -3.76 -11.17 2.22
N LEU A 28 -4.90 -10.86 2.85
CA LEU A 28 -5.59 -11.76 3.79
C LEU A 28 -6.16 -13.00 3.10
N ALA A 29 -6.46 -12.92 1.81
CA ALA A 29 -6.88 -14.05 0.99
C ALA A 29 -5.72 -14.89 0.39
N SER A 30 -4.46 -14.54 0.72
CA SER A 30 -3.23 -15.20 0.24
C SER A 30 -2.42 -15.90 1.35
N PRO A 31 -3.03 -16.74 2.22
CA PRO A 31 -2.34 -17.32 3.38
C PRO A 31 -1.27 -18.36 3.04
N ALA A 32 -1.25 -18.85 1.79
CA ALA A 32 -0.21 -19.77 1.32
C ALA A 32 1.12 -19.03 1.06
N GLU A 33 1.05 -17.75 0.68
CA GLU A 33 2.20 -16.94 0.32
C GLU A 33 2.65 -15.99 1.44
N VAL A 34 1.70 -15.47 2.22
CA VAL A 34 1.97 -14.44 3.25
C VAL A 34 1.25 -14.73 4.57
N GLN A 35 1.89 -14.32 5.67
CA GLN A 35 1.32 -14.28 7.01
C GLN A 35 1.24 -12.82 7.45
N VAL A 36 0.02 -12.27 7.56
CA VAL A 36 -0.18 -10.91 8.06
C VAL A 36 0.00 -10.89 9.57
N LEU A 37 1.11 -10.29 10.03
CA LEU A 37 1.42 -10.16 11.46
C LEU A 37 0.57 -9.09 12.15
N GLY A 38 0.15 -8.08 11.38
CA GLY A 38 -0.69 -6.98 11.83
C GLY A 38 -0.87 -5.95 10.71
N VAL A 39 -1.86 -5.10 10.87
CA VAL A 39 -2.10 -3.95 9.97
C VAL A 39 -1.93 -2.64 10.73
N CYS A 40 -1.37 -1.65 10.08
CA CYS A 40 -1.07 -0.34 10.64
C CYS A 40 -1.82 0.71 9.82
N SER A 41 -2.38 1.69 10.52
CA SER A 41 -3.04 2.85 9.91
C SER A 41 -2.19 4.10 10.06
N VAL A 42 -2.16 4.94 9.03
CA VAL A 42 -1.46 6.23 8.99
C VAL A 42 -2.38 7.29 8.40
N HIS A 43 -2.10 8.57 8.67
CA HIS A 43 -2.73 9.67 7.95
C HIS A 43 -2.49 9.57 6.44
N GLY A 44 -3.41 10.10 5.63
CA GLY A 44 -3.27 10.14 4.18
C GLY A 44 -4.61 10.41 3.51
N ASN A 45 -5.19 9.42 2.84
CA ASN A 45 -6.45 9.49 2.10
C ASN A 45 -7.54 10.23 2.87
N VAL A 46 -7.69 9.88 4.15
CA VAL A 46 -8.52 10.56 5.16
C VAL A 46 -7.73 10.73 6.46
N PRO A 47 -8.22 11.52 7.45
CA PRO A 47 -7.53 11.64 8.75
C PRO A 47 -7.40 10.30 9.47
N LEU A 48 -6.38 10.18 10.34
CA LEU A 48 -6.03 8.91 11.01
C LEU A 48 -7.23 8.22 11.69
N GLU A 49 -8.08 8.97 12.39
CA GLU A 49 -9.28 8.43 13.05
C GLU A 49 -10.13 7.61 12.05
N ARG A 50 -10.30 8.12 10.82
CA ARG A 50 -11.06 7.47 9.76
C ARG A 50 -10.30 6.30 9.16
N THR A 51 -9.00 6.43 8.88
CA THR A 51 -8.21 5.31 8.36
C THR A 51 -8.13 4.16 9.36
N SER A 52 -8.02 4.45 10.66
CA SER A 52 -8.03 3.43 11.72
C SER A 52 -9.39 2.74 11.84
N HIS A 53 -10.49 3.51 11.78
CA HIS A 53 -11.83 2.92 11.70
C HIS A 53 -11.98 2.02 10.47
N ASN A 54 -11.55 2.50 9.30
CA ASN A 54 -11.62 1.77 8.02
C ASN A 54 -10.77 0.49 8.04
N ALA A 55 -9.62 0.49 8.72
CA ALA A 55 -8.83 -0.71 8.96
C ALA A 55 -9.67 -1.80 9.63
N GLY A 56 -10.40 -1.45 10.69
CA GLY A 56 -11.30 -2.36 11.39
C GLY A 56 -12.46 -2.86 10.53
N VAL A 57 -13.02 -2.00 9.67
CA VAL A 57 -14.07 -2.38 8.69
C VAL A 57 -13.53 -3.41 7.68
N ILE A 58 -12.34 -3.19 7.12
CA ILE A 58 -11.73 -4.10 6.16
C ILE A 58 -11.45 -5.46 6.81
N LEU A 59 -10.90 -5.47 8.02
CA LEU A 59 -10.67 -6.71 8.77
C LEU A 59 -12.00 -7.47 9.00
N ALA A 60 -13.07 -6.78 9.38
CA ALA A 60 -14.39 -7.38 9.56
C ALA A 60 -14.96 -7.94 8.24
N LEU A 61 -14.75 -7.23 7.12
CA LEU A 61 -15.21 -7.64 5.79
C LEU A 61 -14.57 -8.96 5.33
N THR A 62 -13.32 -9.23 5.73
CA THR A 62 -12.61 -10.47 5.38
C THR A 62 -12.99 -11.69 6.22
N GLY A 63 -13.92 -11.54 7.17
CA GLY A 63 -14.39 -12.63 8.02
C GLY A 63 -13.27 -13.30 8.82
N GLU A 64 -13.16 -14.62 8.73
CA GLU A 64 -12.17 -15.39 9.49
C GLU A 64 -10.73 -14.95 9.21
N ALA A 65 -10.42 -14.56 7.97
CA ALA A 65 -9.06 -14.19 7.57
C ALA A 65 -8.53 -12.97 8.32
N GLY A 66 -9.38 -11.96 8.58
CA GLY A 66 -9.04 -10.77 9.37
C GLY A 66 -9.42 -10.86 10.84
N ARG A 67 -10.08 -11.93 11.27
CA ARG A 67 -10.65 -12.05 12.62
C ARG A 67 -9.61 -12.05 13.73
N THR A 68 -8.38 -12.48 13.50
CA THR A 68 -7.35 -12.50 14.54
C THR A 68 -6.20 -11.53 14.28
N VAL A 69 -6.26 -10.79 13.18
CA VAL A 69 -5.21 -9.85 12.79
C VAL A 69 -5.28 -8.60 13.67
N PRO A 70 -4.24 -8.28 14.45
CA PRO A 70 -4.22 -7.07 15.25
C PRO A 70 -4.08 -5.84 14.33
N HIS A 71 -4.67 -4.72 14.74
CA HIS A 71 -4.48 -3.45 14.04
C HIS A 71 -4.01 -2.35 14.97
N TYR A 72 -3.15 -1.47 14.46
CA TYR A 72 -2.46 -0.46 15.24
C TYR A 72 -2.66 0.91 14.60
N ALA A 73 -3.02 1.91 15.41
CA ALA A 73 -3.05 3.29 14.98
C ALA A 73 -1.63 3.88 15.01
N GLY A 74 -1.29 4.64 13.96
CA GLY A 74 0.02 5.25 13.78
C GLY A 74 -0.01 6.77 13.86
N ALA A 75 0.79 7.40 13.01
CA ALA A 75 0.94 8.85 12.96
C ALA A 75 -0.31 9.54 12.39
N ASP A 76 -0.75 10.60 13.07
CA ASP A 76 -1.93 11.39 12.70
C ASP A 76 -1.61 12.54 11.72
N ARG A 77 -0.33 12.77 11.44
CA ARG A 77 0.19 13.85 10.59
C ARG A 77 1.60 13.52 10.09
N PRO A 78 2.08 14.20 9.02
CA PRO A 78 3.44 13.99 8.54
C PRO A 78 4.49 14.57 9.49
N LEU A 79 5.75 14.18 9.30
CA LEU A 79 6.84 14.49 10.24
C LEU A 79 7.08 15.99 10.47
N VAL A 80 6.91 16.81 9.43
CA VAL A 80 7.29 18.23 9.44
C VAL A 80 6.16 19.15 9.02
N ARG A 81 5.24 18.66 8.18
CA ARG A 81 4.26 19.47 7.46
C ARG A 81 2.88 19.40 8.12
N GLU A 82 1.97 20.23 7.62
CA GLU A 82 0.55 20.04 7.89
C GLU A 82 0.03 18.81 7.14
N ALA A 83 -0.94 18.12 7.75
CA ALA A 83 -1.59 16.98 7.13
C ALA A 83 -2.33 17.39 5.85
N MET A 84 -2.30 16.50 4.87
CA MET A 84 -3.11 16.62 3.65
C MET A 84 -4.00 15.41 3.50
N THR A 85 -5.13 15.58 2.82
CA THR A 85 -6.06 14.47 2.56
C THR A 85 -6.42 14.36 1.08
N ALA A 86 -6.85 13.15 0.69
CA ALA A 86 -7.39 12.84 -0.63
C ALA A 86 -8.90 12.57 -0.59
N ALA A 87 -9.63 13.11 0.40
CA ALA A 87 -11.08 12.92 0.55
C ALA A 87 -11.88 13.28 -0.72
N ALA A 88 -11.39 14.22 -1.52
CA ALA A 88 -12.00 14.57 -2.81
C ALA A 88 -11.98 13.43 -3.85
N VAL A 89 -11.16 12.39 -3.64
CA VAL A 89 -11.00 11.21 -4.50
C VAL A 89 -11.54 9.95 -3.82
N HIS A 90 -11.38 9.83 -2.49
CA HIS A 90 -11.79 8.65 -1.72
C HIS A 90 -13.16 8.82 -1.02
N GLY A 91 -13.79 9.99 -1.15
CA GLY A 91 -14.99 10.36 -0.41
C GLY A 91 -14.71 10.71 1.06
N ASP A 92 -15.69 11.32 1.73
CA ASP A 92 -15.54 11.81 3.11
C ASP A 92 -15.29 10.68 4.11
N SER A 93 -15.76 9.46 3.83
CA SER A 93 -15.51 8.27 4.66
C SER A 93 -14.21 7.55 4.32
N GLY A 94 -13.61 7.77 3.15
CA GLY A 94 -12.50 6.97 2.60
C GLY A 94 -12.91 5.61 2.03
N LEU A 95 -14.06 5.06 2.45
CA LEU A 95 -14.64 3.79 1.98
C LEU A 95 -16.12 3.99 1.59
N PRO A 96 -16.40 4.52 0.39
CA PRO A 96 -17.75 4.84 -0.05
C PRO A 96 -18.47 3.59 -0.61
N ALA A 97 -18.74 2.61 0.25
CA ALA A 97 -19.52 1.41 -0.09
C ALA A 97 -20.71 1.22 0.88
N ALA A 98 -21.83 0.75 0.35
CA ALA A 98 -23.05 0.54 1.12
C ALA A 98 -22.95 -0.72 1.98
N GLY A 99 -23.52 -0.70 3.19
CA GLY A 99 -23.68 -1.89 4.04
C GLY A 99 -22.37 -2.48 4.59
N LEU A 100 -21.32 -1.68 4.72
CA LEU A 100 -20.06 -2.13 5.34
C LEU A 100 -20.29 -2.61 6.78
N PRO A 101 -19.61 -3.69 7.21
CA PRO A 101 -19.68 -4.13 8.60
C PRO A 101 -19.07 -3.08 9.53
N ALA A 102 -19.49 -3.07 10.79
CA ALA A 102 -18.79 -2.31 11.81
C ALA A 102 -17.45 -2.98 12.17
N PRO A 103 -16.42 -2.21 12.58
CA PRO A 103 -15.23 -2.77 13.19
C PRO A 103 -15.59 -3.72 14.35
N VAL A 104 -14.94 -4.89 14.37
CA VAL A 104 -15.16 -5.90 15.41
C VAL A 104 -14.21 -5.76 16.61
N ARG A 105 -13.21 -4.88 16.50
CA ARG A 105 -12.25 -4.54 17.55
C ARG A 105 -11.78 -3.10 17.37
N GLU A 106 -11.35 -2.49 18.47
CA GLU A 106 -10.62 -1.23 18.48
C GLU A 106 -9.13 -1.45 18.16
N PRO A 107 -8.39 -0.40 17.76
CA PRO A 107 -6.95 -0.49 17.60
C PRO A 107 -6.28 -0.91 18.91
N GLU A 108 -5.21 -1.69 18.80
CA GLU A 108 -4.35 -1.99 19.93
C GLU A 108 -3.76 -0.70 20.51
N ALA A 109 -3.55 -0.68 21.83
CA ALA A 109 -3.02 0.52 22.51
C ALA A 109 -1.58 0.88 22.10
N LEU A 110 -0.84 -0.07 21.52
CA LEU A 110 0.53 0.15 21.06
C LEU A 110 0.53 0.95 19.75
N HIS A 111 1.39 1.96 19.65
CA HIS A 111 1.52 2.75 18.41
C HIS A 111 2.13 1.90 17.28
N ALA A 112 1.65 2.08 16.04
CA ALA A 112 2.07 1.31 14.85
C ALA A 112 3.60 1.23 14.68
N ALA A 113 4.32 2.36 14.77
CA ALA A 113 5.79 2.37 14.69
C ALA A 113 6.47 1.52 15.77
N LEU A 114 5.92 1.44 16.99
CA LEU A 114 6.46 0.61 18.06
C LEU A 114 6.15 -0.87 17.83
N PHE A 115 4.96 -1.18 17.31
CA PHE A 115 4.62 -2.53 16.86
C PHE A 115 5.58 -3.02 15.76
N MET A 116 5.84 -2.19 14.74
CA MET A 116 6.80 -2.52 13.68
C MET A 116 8.18 -2.87 14.24
N ILE A 117 8.67 -2.07 15.19
CA ILE A 117 9.95 -2.33 15.88
C ILE A 117 9.92 -3.69 16.59
N GLN A 118 8.87 -3.99 17.34
CA GLN A 118 8.74 -5.25 18.07
C GLN A 118 8.67 -6.46 17.12
N ALA A 119 7.81 -6.38 16.10
CA ALA A 119 7.59 -7.45 15.14
C ALA A 119 8.85 -7.75 14.31
N ILE A 120 9.53 -6.73 13.79
CA ILE A 120 10.76 -6.91 13.01
C ILE A 120 11.90 -7.44 13.89
N ARG A 121 12.04 -6.97 15.14
CA ARG A 121 13.09 -7.47 16.06
C ARG A 121 12.84 -8.91 16.51
N ALA A 122 11.60 -9.36 16.55
CA ALA A 122 11.25 -10.74 16.86
C ALA A 122 11.68 -11.71 15.75
N GLN A 123 11.73 -11.25 14.49
CA GLN A 123 12.05 -12.07 13.31
C GLN A 123 12.96 -11.30 12.32
N PRO A 124 14.20 -10.96 12.73
CA PRO A 124 15.09 -10.12 11.93
C PRO A 124 15.48 -10.80 10.61
N GLY A 125 15.37 -10.07 9.52
CA GLY A 125 15.66 -10.53 8.15
C GLY A 125 14.45 -11.15 7.43
N GLU A 126 13.33 -11.37 8.13
CA GLU A 126 12.18 -12.10 7.60
C GLU A 126 10.99 -11.19 7.25
N VAL A 127 10.72 -10.17 8.09
CA VAL A 127 9.51 -9.34 7.94
C VAL A 127 9.61 -8.38 6.76
N THR A 128 8.64 -8.48 5.84
CA THR A 128 8.43 -7.50 4.76
C THR A 128 7.39 -6.46 5.20
N LEU A 129 7.74 -5.17 5.15
CA LEU A 129 6.79 -4.07 5.33
C LEU A 129 6.17 -3.75 3.97
N ILE A 130 4.85 -3.81 3.83
CA ILE A 130 4.14 -3.33 2.63
C ILE A 130 3.45 -2.03 3.03
N ALA A 131 4.00 -0.91 2.57
CA ALA A 131 3.48 0.42 2.85
C ALA A 131 2.65 0.91 1.65
N THR A 132 1.36 1.16 1.85
CA THR A 132 0.41 1.65 0.84
C THR A 132 -0.04 3.09 1.08
N GLY A 133 0.41 3.69 2.18
CA GLY A 133 0.20 5.11 2.48
C GLY A 133 1.50 5.92 2.59
N PRO A 134 1.43 7.13 3.17
CA PRO A 134 2.60 7.92 3.51
C PRO A 134 3.54 7.16 4.46
N LEU A 135 4.84 7.22 4.20
CA LEU A 135 5.86 6.44 4.93
C LEU A 135 6.12 6.89 6.38
N THR A 136 5.25 7.70 6.97
CA THR A 136 5.45 8.34 8.28
C THR A 136 5.67 7.31 9.39
N ASN A 137 4.86 6.24 9.45
CA ASN A 137 5.04 5.18 10.45
C ASN A 137 6.40 4.47 10.31
N VAL A 138 6.77 4.11 9.09
CA VAL A 138 8.05 3.44 8.78
C VAL A 138 9.24 4.35 9.12
N ALA A 139 9.18 5.62 8.75
CA ALA A 139 10.21 6.59 9.07
C ALA A 139 10.36 6.80 10.58
N LEU A 140 9.26 6.89 11.32
CA LEU A 140 9.28 6.95 12.79
C LEU A 140 9.92 5.70 13.38
N ALA A 141 9.55 4.51 12.89
CA ALA A 141 10.14 3.25 13.35
C ALA A 141 11.67 3.22 13.15
N PHE A 142 12.15 3.64 11.97
CA PHE A 142 13.58 3.71 11.65
C PHE A 142 14.32 4.77 12.46
N ARG A 143 13.68 5.89 12.79
CA ARG A 143 14.27 6.93 13.64
C ARG A 143 14.33 6.52 15.11
N LEU A 144 13.31 5.84 15.62
CA LEU A 144 13.26 5.32 16.99
C LEU A 144 14.16 4.10 17.18
N ALA A 145 14.38 3.30 16.13
CA ALA A 145 15.25 2.12 16.13
C ALA A 145 16.19 2.14 14.92
N PRO A 146 17.37 2.81 15.02
CA PRO A 146 18.31 2.92 13.91
C PRO A 146 18.91 1.59 13.42
N ASP A 147 18.78 0.50 14.18
CA ASP A 147 19.16 -0.86 13.76
C ASP A 147 18.12 -1.53 12.85
N LEU A 148 16.90 -1.00 12.79
CA LEU A 148 15.76 -1.63 12.11
C LEU A 148 15.91 -1.74 10.58
N PRO A 149 16.48 -0.75 9.86
CA PRO A 149 16.69 -0.85 8.41
C PRO A 149 17.49 -2.09 7.98
N ALA A 150 18.45 -2.53 8.81
CA ALA A 150 19.25 -3.73 8.56
C ALA A 150 18.55 -5.04 8.97
N LYS A 151 17.42 -4.94 9.69
CA LYS A 151 16.66 -6.08 10.22
C LYS A 151 15.34 -6.31 9.50
N VAL A 152 14.79 -5.31 8.81
CA VAL A 152 13.64 -5.52 7.92
C VAL A 152 14.13 -6.29 6.69
N ARG A 153 13.33 -7.24 6.20
CA ARG A 153 13.66 -7.97 4.97
C ARG A 153 13.70 -7.00 3.79
N GLU A 154 12.62 -6.25 3.63
CA GLU A 154 12.46 -5.18 2.65
C GLU A 154 11.24 -4.31 3.01
N VAL A 155 11.22 -3.10 2.46
CA VAL A 155 10.04 -2.22 2.41
C VAL A 155 9.51 -2.20 0.98
N VAL A 156 8.29 -2.64 0.76
CA VAL A 156 7.58 -2.53 -0.52
C VAL A 156 6.61 -1.37 -0.40
N TRP A 157 6.88 -0.27 -1.10
CA TRP A 157 6.13 0.97 -0.96
C TRP A 157 5.36 1.30 -2.24
N MET A 158 4.03 1.41 -2.12
CA MET A 158 3.21 2.07 -3.13
C MET A 158 3.36 3.58 -2.96
N GLY A 159 4.08 4.20 -3.89
CA GLY A 159 4.30 5.63 -3.87
C GLY A 159 5.38 6.07 -4.84
N GLY A 160 5.39 7.37 -5.11
CA GLY A 160 6.31 7.95 -6.08
C GLY A 160 5.98 7.65 -7.53
N SER A 161 6.84 8.12 -8.41
CA SER A 161 6.73 7.97 -9.86
C SER A 161 8.08 8.28 -10.52
N THR A 162 8.48 7.50 -11.52
CA THR A 162 9.62 7.85 -12.38
C THR A 162 9.29 9.00 -13.34
N ALA A 163 8.01 9.36 -13.49
CA ALA A 163 7.50 10.30 -14.48
C ALA A 163 6.80 11.50 -13.82
N HIS A 164 5.50 11.68 -14.10
CA HIS A 164 4.65 12.72 -13.52
C HIS A 164 3.96 12.22 -12.25
N GLY A 165 3.47 13.18 -11.45
CA GLY A 165 2.64 12.91 -10.29
C GLY A 165 1.15 12.73 -10.61
N ASN A 166 0.37 12.33 -9.61
CA ASN A 166 -1.10 12.31 -9.66
C ASN A 166 -1.71 13.45 -8.84
N ARG A 167 -1.01 13.97 -7.82
CA ARG A 167 -1.49 15.03 -6.93
C ARG A 167 -1.02 16.39 -7.37
N THR A 168 0.28 16.54 -7.61
CA THR A 168 0.86 17.68 -8.34
C THR A 168 1.42 17.16 -9.67
N PRO A 169 1.79 18.03 -10.62
CA PRO A 169 2.50 17.57 -11.83
C PRO A 169 3.79 16.78 -11.51
N ALA A 170 4.45 17.08 -10.38
CA ALA A 170 5.74 16.52 -10.03
C ALA A 170 5.68 15.32 -9.05
N ALA A 171 4.64 15.23 -8.22
CA ALA A 171 4.61 14.34 -7.07
C ALA A 171 3.34 13.47 -7.00
N GLU A 172 3.57 12.20 -6.70
CA GLU A 172 2.56 11.23 -6.31
C GLU A 172 2.08 11.54 -4.87
N PHE A 173 0.83 11.23 -4.55
CA PHE A 173 0.17 11.56 -3.29
C PHE A 173 0.90 11.09 -2.04
N ASN A 174 1.22 9.79 -1.90
CA ASN A 174 1.89 9.24 -0.72
C ASN A 174 3.27 9.88 -0.50
N ALA A 175 4.03 10.05 -1.59
CA ALA A 175 5.31 10.75 -1.55
C ALA A 175 5.16 12.21 -1.13
N LEU A 176 4.12 12.90 -1.60
CA LEU A 176 3.83 14.31 -1.31
C LEU A 176 3.26 14.53 0.10
N ALA A 177 2.52 13.55 0.63
CA ALA A 177 1.89 13.61 1.93
C ALA A 177 2.93 13.64 3.06
N ASP A 178 4.05 12.94 2.90
CA ASP A 178 5.21 13.08 3.78
C ASP A 178 6.56 12.88 3.06
N PRO A 179 7.07 13.91 2.34
CA PRO A 179 8.33 13.81 1.60
C PRO A 179 9.52 13.59 2.51
N HIS A 180 9.44 14.06 3.77
CA HIS A 180 10.50 13.92 4.76
C HIS A 180 10.57 12.46 5.24
N ALA A 181 9.42 11.83 5.49
CA ALA A 181 9.39 10.40 5.81
C ALA A 181 9.89 9.55 4.64
N ALA A 182 9.45 9.84 3.41
CA ALA A 182 9.94 9.15 2.22
C ALA A 182 11.46 9.31 2.07
N HIS A 183 12.01 10.51 2.27
CA HIS A 183 13.45 10.74 2.30
C HIS A 183 14.15 9.86 3.36
N VAL A 184 13.64 9.83 4.60
CA VAL A 184 14.21 9.01 5.69
C VAL A 184 14.27 7.53 5.32
N VAL A 185 13.20 6.98 4.75
CA VAL A 185 13.13 5.56 4.40
C VAL A 185 14.03 5.24 3.21
N LEU A 186 13.97 6.02 2.14
CA LEU A 186 14.78 5.77 0.94
C LEU A 186 16.28 5.99 1.18
N SER A 187 16.67 6.81 2.15
CA SER A 187 18.06 7.00 2.56
C SER A 187 18.50 6.13 3.74
N SER A 188 17.69 5.17 4.19
CA SER A 188 17.93 4.41 5.43
C SER A 188 18.94 3.26 5.28
N GLY A 189 19.23 2.85 4.05
CA GLY A 189 19.98 1.63 3.75
C GLY A 189 19.16 0.34 3.83
N ALA A 190 17.85 0.40 4.12
CA ALA A 190 16.95 -0.74 3.95
C ALA A 190 16.81 -1.13 2.48
N GLN A 191 16.51 -2.41 2.22
CA GLN A 191 16.08 -2.82 0.88
C GLN A 191 14.68 -2.27 0.60
N VAL A 192 14.52 -1.53 -0.49
CA VAL A 192 13.24 -0.92 -0.85
C VAL A 192 12.82 -1.31 -2.26
N ARG A 193 11.55 -1.71 -2.42
CA ARG A 193 10.85 -1.78 -3.70
C ARG A 193 9.86 -0.62 -3.81
N MET A 194 10.01 0.20 -4.85
CA MET A 194 9.09 1.29 -5.16
C MET A 194 8.11 0.85 -6.24
N VAL A 195 6.83 0.84 -5.88
CA VAL A 195 5.67 0.54 -6.72
C VAL A 195 4.99 1.87 -7.05
N GLY A 196 5.61 2.61 -7.98
CA GLY A 196 5.17 3.96 -8.34
C GLY A 196 4.12 4.00 -9.45
N LEU A 197 3.61 5.20 -9.74
CA LEU A 197 2.57 5.42 -10.77
C LEU A 197 2.93 4.88 -12.15
N ASN A 198 4.21 4.94 -12.52
CA ASN A 198 4.70 4.40 -13.80
C ASN A 198 4.44 2.88 -13.94
N LEU A 199 4.30 2.15 -12.84
CA LEU A 199 3.87 0.75 -12.81
C LEU A 199 2.35 0.63 -12.62
N THR A 200 1.82 1.24 -11.56
CA THR A 200 0.43 1.01 -11.15
C THR A 200 -0.61 1.53 -12.15
N MET A 201 -0.26 2.49 -13.01
CA MET A 201 -1.18 2.97 -14.04
C MET A 201 -1.43 1.94 -15.15
N GLN A 202 -0.77 0.78 -15.12
CA GLN A 202 -1.02 -0.36 -16.01
C GLN A 202 -2.21 -1.23 -15.53
N SER A 203 -2.60 -1.17 -14.24
CA SER A 203 -3.64 -2.04 -13.65
C SER A 203 -5.04 -1.39 -13.65
N ILE A 204 -5.63 -1.18 -14.83
CA ILE A 204 -6.94 -0.51 -14.94
C ILE A 204 -8.10 -1.47 -14.66
N ALA A 205 -8.89 -1.22 -13.62
CA ALA A 205 -10.12 -1.93 -13.32
C ALA A 205 -11.26 -1.47 -14.26
N THR A 206 -11.37 -2.14 -15.40
CA THR A 206 -12.40 -1.88 -16.43
C THR A 206 -13.78 -2.36 -15.99
N PRO A 207 -14.87 -1.88 -16.61
CA PRO A 207 -16.24 -2.34 -16.32
C PRO A 207 -16.39 -3.87 -16.31
N ASP A 208 -15.84 -4.56 -17.31
CA ASP A 208 -15.90 -6.03 -17.40
C ASP A 208 -15.26 -6.71 -16.17
N ARG A 209 -14.15 -6.16 -15.65
CA ARG A 209 -13.49 -6.68 -14.44
C ARG A 209 -14.30 -6.41 -13.18
N LEU A 210 -15.04 -5.30 -13.14
CA LEU A 210 -15.96 -5.02 -12.05
C LEU A 210 -17.14 -5.99 -12.08
N ASP A 211 -17.60 -6.37 -13.28
CA ASP A 211 -18.64 -7.38 -13.44
C ASP A 211 -18.14 -8.77 -13.03
N ASP A 212 -16.90 -9.13 -13.34
CA ASP A 212 -16.28 -10.37 -12.84
C ASP A 212 -16.24 -10.40 -11.30
N LEU A 213 -15.87 -9.29 -10.64
CA LEU A 213 -15.90 -9.17 -9.18
C LEU A 213 -17.31 -9.32 -8.61
N ARG A 214 -18.33 -8.76 -9.26
CA ARG A 214 -19.74 -8.94 -8.88
C ARG A 214 -20.20 -10.38 -9.05
N ALA A 215 -19.74 -11.04 -10.11
CA ALA A 215 -20.10 -12.40 -10.46
C ALA A 215 -19.55 -13.46 -9.46
N LEU A 216 -18.58 -13.09 -8.62
CA LEU A 216 -18.14 -13.94 -7.50
C LEU A 216 -19.29 -14.31 -6.54
N GLY A 217 -20.32 -13.48 -6.45
CA GLY A 217 -21.51 -13.75 -5.61
C GLY A 217 -21.24 -13.68 -4.10
N ASN A 218 -20.10 -13.13 -3.69
CA ASN A 218 -19.71 -12.94 -2.29
C ASN A 218 -19.68 -11.45 -1.92
N ARG A 219 -19.60 -11.17 -0.62
CA ARG A 219 -19.69 -9.80 -0.10
C ARG A 219 -18.44 -8.99 -0.43
N ALA A 220 -17.27 -9.58 -0.31
CA ALA A 220 -15.99 -8.95 -0.60
C ALA A 220 -15.90 -8.50 -2.08
N GLY A 221 -16.32 -9.34 -3.02
CA GLY A 221 -16.36 -9.02 -4.46
C GLY A 221 -17.31 -7.87 -4.78
N ALA A 222 -18.52 -7.89 -4.18
CA ALA A 222 -19.48 -6.80 -4.33
C ALA A 222 -18.93 -5.46 -3.80
N VAL A 223 -18.29 -5.46 -2.62
CA VAL A 223 -17.68 -4.25 -2.04
C VAL A 223 -16.50 -3.78 -2.89
N CYS A 224 -15.61 -4.67 -3.35
CA CYS A 224 -14.52 -4.31 -4.28
C CYS A 224 -15.07 -3.62 -5.53
N ALA A 225 -16.11 -4.18 -6.15
CA ALA A 225 -16.70 -3.61 -7.36
C ALA A 225 -17.33 -2.23 -7.09
N GLU A 226 -17.99 -2.04 -5.96
CA GLU A 226 -18.61 -0.76 -5.58
C GLU A 226 -17.55 0.34 -5.35
N LEU A 227 -16.53 0.02 -4.54
CA LEU A 227 -15.37 0.86 -4.32
C LEU A 227 -14.73 1.28 -5.66
N LEU A 228 -14.37 0.32 -6.51
CA LEU A 228 -13.71 0.62 -7.79
C LEU A 228 -14.59 1.36 -8.79
N THR A 229 -15.92 1.18 -8.72
CA THR A 229 -16.87 1.97 -9.51
C THR A 229 -16.82 3.45 -9.11
N PHE A 230 -16.78 3.74 -7.80
CA PHE A 230 -16.64 5.11 -7.30
C PHE A 230 -15.33 5.74 -7.79
N TYR A 231 -14.23 4.99 -7.72
CA TYR A 231 -12.90 5.46 -8.16
C TYR A 231 -12.84 5.76 -9.66
N ALA A 232 -13.47 4.92 -10.48
CA ALA A 232 -13.46 5.05 -11.94
C ALA A 232 -14.04 6.38 -12.44
N VAL A 233 -14.96 7.01 -11.69
CA VAL A 233 -15.53 8.33 -12.03
C VAL A 233 -14.44 9.40 -12.05
N HIS A 234 -13.57 9.42 -11.03
CA HIS A 234 -12.45 10.37 -10.94
C HIS A 234 -11.43 10.14 -12.06
N TYR A 235 -11.13 8.88 -12.36
CA TYR A 235 -10.18 8.50 -13.40
C TYR A 235 -10.67 8.88 -14.80
N ARG A 236 -11.95 8.64 -15.08
CA ARG A 236 -12.56 9.04 -16.35
C ARG A 236 -12.51 10.56 -16.54
N ALA A 237 -12.85 11.33 -15.50
CA ALA A 237 -12.85 12.79 -15.57
C ALA A 237 -11.44 13.37 -15.73
N ARG A 238 -10.43 12.78 -15.07
CA ARG A 238 -9.06 13.31 -15.03
C ARG A 238 -8.17 12.80 -16.17
N TYR A 239 -8.27 11.52 -16.51
CA TYR A 239 -7.34 10.83 -17.43
C TYR A 239 -8.02 10.30 -18.69
N GLY A 240 -9.35 10.35 -18.79
CA GLY A 240 -10.09 9.75 -19.92
C GLY A 240 -10.05 8.21 -19.94
N LEU A 241 -9.68 7.58 -18.82
CA LEU A 241 -9.56 6.12 -18.71
C LEU A 241 -10.92 5.46 -18.46
N ASN A 242 -11.11 4.27 -19.03
CA ASN A 242 -12.31 3.46 -18.85
C ASN A 242 -12.18 2.52 -17.64
N GLY A 243 -11.95 3.11 -16.45
CA GLY A 243 -11.69 2.38 -15.21
C GLY A 243 -10.76 3.14 -14.27
N GLY A 244 -10.63 2.66 -13.04
CA GLY A 244 -9.67 3.18 -12.04
C GLY A 244 -8.41 2.31 -11.99
N ALA A 245 -7.23 2.91 -11.80
CA ALA A 245 -6.00 2.15 -11.58
C ALA A 245 -5.99 1.51 -10.18
N LEU A 246 -5.50 0.28 -10.04
CA LEU A 246 -5.31 -0.37 -8.75
C LEU A 246 -3.87 -0.13 -8.28
N HIS A 247 -3.67 0.81 -7.36
CA HIS A 247 -2.32 1.14 -6.87
C HIS A 247 -1.84 0.17 -5.80
N ASP A 248 -2.52 0.17 -4.66
CA ASP A 248 -2.10 -0.58 -3.48
C ASP A 248 -2.12 -2.10 -3.67
N PRO A 249 -3.11 -2.69 -4.38
CA PRO A 249 -3.09 -4.13 -4.62
C PRO A 249 -1.90 -4.57 -5.46
N VAL A 250 -1.32 -3.69 -6.28
CA VAL A 250 -0.10 -4.00 -7.04
C VAL A 250 1.10 -4.17 -6.10
N ALA A 251 1.19 -3.38 -5.02
CA ALA A 251 2.27 -3.55 -4.04
C ALA A 251 2.16 -4.87 -3.28
N VAL A 252 0.94 -5.27 -2.90
CA VAL A 252 0.69 -6.59 -2.29
C VAL A 252 0.99 -7.71 -3.28
N ALA A 253 0.50 -7.61 -4.52
CA ALA A 253 0.74 -8.61 -5.56
C ALA A 253 2.24 -8.78 -5.86
N ALA A 254 3.04 -7.71 -5.81
CA ALA A 254 4.49 -7.78 -5.98
C ALA A 254 5.18 -8.62 -4.89
N VAL A 255 4.58 -8.77 -3.70
CA VAL A 255 5.06 -9.68 -2.65
C VAL A 255 4.50 -11.09 -2.85
N VAL A 256 3.22 -11.23 -3.18
CA VAL A 256 2.55 -12.54 -3.32
C VAL A 256 3.04 -13.30 -4.55
N ARG A 257 3.11 -12.65 -5.71
CA ARG A 257 3.51 -13.20 -7.02
C ARG A 257 4.56 -12.28 -7.69
N PRO A 258 5.81 -12.24 -7.18
CA PRO A 258 6.84 -11.33 -7.68
C PRO A 258 7.17 -11.51 -9.16
N GLU A 259 6.94 -12.70 -9.73
CA GLU A 259 7.18 -13.01 -11.14
C GLU A 259 6.25 -12.29 -12.12
N LEU A 260 5.17 -11.67 -11.65
CA LEU A 260 4.28 -10.85 -12.48
C LEU A 260 4.89 -9.47 -12.79
N PHE A 261 6.07 -9.16 -12.27
CA PHE A 261 6.61 -7.81 -12.25
C PHE A 261 8.07 -7.75 -12.70
N THR A 262 8.40 -6.71 -13.45
CA THR A 262 9.78 -6.34 -13.75
C THR A 262 10.20 -5.17 -12.88
N PHE A 263 11.28 -5.34 -12.11
CA PHE A 263 11.91 -4.30 -11.31
C PHE A 263 13.29 -3.95 -11.87
N ARG A 264 13.69 -2.68 -11.74
CA ARG A 264 15.02 -2.22 -12.10
C ARG A 264 15.68 -1.47 -10.93
N PRO A 265 16.95 -1.74 -10.61
CA PRO A 265 17.69 -0.97 -9.62
C PRO A 265 17.86 0.48 -10.09
N MET A 266 17.51 1.44 -9.23
CA MET A 266 17.72 2.87 -9.46
C MET A 266 18.16 3.54 -8.17
N ARG A 267 18.90 4.64 -8.29
CA ARG A 267 19.03 5.60 -7.20
C ARG A 267 17.78 6.46 -7.18
N VAL A 268 17.12 6.55 -6.02
CA VAL A 268 15.90 7.35 -5.86
C VAL A 268 16.10 8.31 -4.70
N GLN A 269 15.88 9.60 -4.97
CA GLN A 269 15.88 10.65 -3.96
C GLN A 269 14.51 11.32 -3.89
N VAL A 270 14.20 11.98 -2.78
CA VAL A 270 12.96 12.74 -2.62
C VAL A 270 13.29 14.22 -2.48
N GLU A 271 12.63 15.06 -3.27
CA GLU A 271 12.70 16.51 -3.11
C GLU A 271 11.92 16.94 -1.88
N THR A 272 12.62 17.57 -0.93
CA THR A 272 12.08 18.01 0.37
C THR A 272 12.12 19.53 0.52
N GLN A 273 12.73 20.26 -0.44
CA GLN A 273 12.70 21.70 -0.46
C GLN A 273 11.36 22.19 -1.01
N ASP A 274 10.79 23.20 -0.35
CA ASP A 274 9.57 23.85 -0.83
C ASP A 274 9.76 24.35 -2.27
N GLY A 275 8.77 24.12 -3.12
CA GLY A 275 8.80 24.53 -4.52
C GLY A 275 7.98 23.62 -5.43
N LEU A 276 8.15 23.80 -6.74
CA LEU A 276 7.36 23.08 -7.76
C LEU A 276 7.58 21.56 -7.75
N ASN A 277 8.73 21.11 -7.25
CA ASN A 277 9.12 19.71 -7.23
C ASN A 277 8.96 19.06 -5.85
N PHE A 278 8.43 19.76 -4.85
CA PHE A 278 8.26 19.20 -3.50
C PHE A 278 7.51 17.86 -3.54
N GLY A 279 8.05 16.83 -2.88
CA GLY A 279 7.51 15.47 -2.89
C GLY A 279 7.86 14.62 -4.12
N ARG A 280 8.60 15.16 -5.10
CA ARG A 280 9.03 14.41 -6.27
C ARG A 280 10.03 13.32 -5.90
N THR A 281 9.78 12.09 -6.35
CA THR A 281 10.78 11.03 -6.43
C THR A 281 11.67 11.25 -7.65
N VAL A 282 12.93 11.60 -7.43
CA VAL A 282 13.95 11.79 -8.47
C VAL A 282 14.63 10.44 -8.70
N CYS A 283 14.20 9.74 -9.75
CA CYS A 283 14.71 8.43 -10.12
C CYS A 283 15.79 8.56 -11.21
N ASP A 284 16.99 8.05 -10.94
CA ASP A 284 18.06 7.98 -11.94
C ASP A 284 17.86 6.79 -12.89
N LEU A 285 17.24 7.05 -14.04
CA LEU A 285 16.91 6.05 -15.05
C LEU A 285 18.12 5.52 -15.83
N TYR A 286 19.26 6.19 -15.80
CA TYR A 286 20.41 5.86 -16.66
C TYR A 286 21.69 5.57 -15.87
N GLY A 287 21.75 5.99 -14.61
CA GLY A 287 22.85 5.67 -13.71
C GLY A 287 22.88 4.22 -13.25
N LYS A 288 23.98 3.89 -12.58
CA LYS A 288 24.19 2.62 -11.88
C LYS A 288 24.21 2.92 -10.38
N PRO A 289 23.17 2.56 -9.61
CA PRO A 289 23.20 2.79 -8.17
C PRO A 289 24.24 1.90 -7.49
N GLU A 290 24.88 2.43 -6.46
CA GLU A 290 25.61 1.60 -5.49
C GLU A 290 24.61 0.71 -4.74
N PRO A 291 24.99 -0.51 -4.30
CA PRO A 291 24.06 -1.42 -3.60
C PRO A 291 23.37 -0.79 -2.39
N THR A 292 24.05 0.11 -1.67
CA THR A 292 23.54 0.80 -0.48
C THR A 292 22.57 1.94 -0.79
N GLU A 293 22.48 2.38 -2.04
CA GLU A 293 21.59 3.46 -2.51
C GLU A 293 20.49 2.91 -3.46
N CYS A 294 20.40 1.59 -3.57
CA CYS A 294 19.59 0.94 -4.58
C CYS A 294 18.15 0.73 -4.14
N VAL A 295 17.22 1.37 -4.86
CA VAL A 295 15.79 1.09 -4.79
C VAL A 295 15.40 0.28 -6.03
N GLN A 296 14.68 -0.82 -5.82
CA GLN A 296 14.11 -1.62 -6.90
C GLN A 296 12.82 -0.97 -7.38
N VAL A 297 12.84 -0.32 -8.54
CA VAL A 297 11.70 0.42 -9.08
C VAL A 297 10.93 -0.45 -10.06
N GLY A 298 9.63 -0.63 -9.81
CA GLY A 298 8.74 -1.41 -10.68
C GLY A 298 8.49 -0.69 -12.01
N LEU A 299 8.52 -1.44 -13.12
CA LEU A 299 8.38 -0.89 -14.47
C LEU A 299 7.30 -1.55 -15.31
N GLU A 300 7.14 -2.87 -15.20
CA GLU A 300 6.18 -3.65 -15.99
C GLU A 300 5.40 -4.58 -15.08
N LEU A 301 4.13 -4.81 -15.44
CA LEU A 301 3.19 -5.70 -14.78
C LEU A 301 2.53 -6.62 -15.83
N ASP A 302 2.49 -7.93 -15.56
CA ASP A 302 1.59 -8.87 -16.24
C ASP A 302 0.15 -8.63 -15.77
N GLU A 303 -0.48 -7.68 -16.45
CA GLU A 303 -1.77 -7.11 -16.11
C GLU A 303 -2.90 -8.18 -16.10
N PRO A 304 -3.09 -9.01 -17.15
CA PRO A 304 -4.07 -10.10 -17.12
C PRO A 304 -3.86 -11.08 -15.96
N ALA A 305 -2.61 -11.48 -15.68
CA ALA A 305 -2.32 -12.41 -14.59
C ALA A 305 -2.57 -11.78 -13.20
N PHE A 306 -2.34 -10.48 -13.06
CA PHE A 306 -2.66 -9.75 -11.83
C PHE A 306 -4.16 -9.70 -11.54
N PHE A 307 -5.00 -9.41 -12.53
CA PHE A 307 -6.46 -9.43 -12.30
C PHE A 307 -7.00 -10.85 -12.10
N ALA A 308 -6.43 -11.86 -12.76
CA ALA A 308 -6.77 -13.25 -12.48
C ALA A 308 -6.44 -13.62 -11.02
N LEU A 309 -5.26 -13.22 -10.51
CA LEU A 309 -4.89 -13.38 -9.10
C LEU A 309 -5.90 -12.67 -8.19
N LEU A 310 -6.21 -11.40 -8.46
CA LEU A 310 -7.13 -10.62 -7.63
C LEU A 310 -8.50 -11.28 -7.55
N LEU A 311 -9.07 -11.68 -8.69
CA LEU A 311 -10.37 -12.33 -8.75
C LEU A 311 -10.37 -13.66 -7.99
N GLU A 312 -9.33 -14.48 -8.18
CA GLU A 312 -9.16 -15.75 -7.48
C GLU A 312 -9.12 -15.55 -5.95
N ARG A 313 -8.39 -14.54 -5.48
CA ARG A 313 -8.22 -14.28 -4.05
C ARG A 313 -9.46 -13.68 -3.41
N VAL A 314 -10.05 -12.66 -4.02
CA VAL A 314 -11.30 -12.06 -3.52
C VAL A 314 -12.43 -13.09 -3.51
N GLY A 315 -12.45 -14.05 -4.44
CA GLY A 315 -13.40 -15.17 -4.44
C GLY A 315 -13.30 -16.13 -3.25
N ARG A 316 -12.23 -16.08 -2.46
CA ARG A 316 -12.05 -16.89 -1.23
C ARG A 316 -12.62 -16.24 0.02
N LEU A 317 -12.93 -14.94 -0.05
CA LEU A 317 -13.46 -14.17 1.07
C LEU A 317 -14.99 -14.29 1.15
N PRO A 318 -15.61 -13.96 2.30
CA PRO A 318 -17.06 -13.93 2.47
C PRO A 318 -17.79 -12.97 1.53
#